data_AF-A0A7C5I6L1-F1
#
_entry.id   AF-A0A7C5I6L1-F1
#
_cell.length_a   1.000
_cell.length_b   1.000
_cell.length_c   1.000
_cell.angle_alpha   90.00
_cell.angle_beta   90.00
_cell.angle_gamma   90.00
#
_symmetry.space_group_name_H-M   'P 1'
#
loop_
_entity.id
_entity.type
_entity.pdbx_description
1 polymer ?
#
loop_
_entity_poly.entity_id
_entity_poly.type
_entity_poly.pdbx_seq_one_letter_code
_entity_poly.pdbx_strand_id
1 'polypeptide(L)'
;MATIYKPLVVYLLNMDLRETLNLNFFRENGFIRKKCKSCGSYFWTLDEKRELCGDQPCVDFSFIGNPITKKPYTIDEMREEFLSYFESKGHTRIKPYPVVARWRKDIYLTIASIADFQPHVTSGQSKPPANPLVISQPSIRLNDLEEVGVSGKHLTIFEMMGHHAFNSRDNYIYWTEETTRYCHEFLTNRLGIEEKTITYKESIWEGGGNAGPCLEVLSGGLEVATLVFMSLVEDENGDFEIEGKRYSEMPLKVVDTGYGLERLTWVSRGTETIYDVLYPEVIEHIQNASKFAEPRYIYALADHTKCLAFMLGDGIVPSNVKAGYLARLMIRRSLRFMEHIGMNEPLFSLVDLHLRNLKKSFPHLYRARKRIEEILEIETEKYRETLTRGKRFVDKLLEKKKSIDVNSLIELYDAHGIHPEMVRRIVEERGLKIEIPENFDSLVAEIHSKEKKEEKEEKIEIPELPETRTLYYEDAYLRKFRATVLWSGEVNGRKAVILDRTAFYPEGGGQPADTGKLLYDGREIKVVDVQKINGIIVHYTDDIIPRDREVEGVIDWNRRYSLMKHHTATHIIN
;
A
#
# COMPACT_ATOMS: atom_id res chain seq x y z
N MET A 1 30.70 39.50 -24.70
CA MET A 1 30.18 38.13 -24.92
C MET A 1 30.76 37.18 -23.89
N ALA A 2 30.38 37.40 -22.63
CA ALA A 2 30.62 36.53 -21.49
C ALA A 2 29.74 37.10 -20.39
N THR A 3 28.54 36.56 -20.20
CA THR A 3 27.64 37.06 -19.15
C THR A 3 26.75 35.93 -18.64
N ILE A 4 27.23 35.35 -17.53
CA ILE A 4 26.47 34.92 -16.35
C ILE A 4 25.50 33.73 -16.55
N TYR A 5 26.06 32.52 -16.51
CA TYR A 5 25.44 31.44 -15.73
C TYR A 5 25.91 31.62 -14.28
N LYS A 6 25.07 32.24 -13.45
CA LYS A 6 25.15 32.13 -11.99
C LYS A 6 23.98 31.29 -11.50
N PRO A 7 24.19 30.48 -10.45
CA PRO A 7 23.35 29.36 -10.11
C PRO A 7 22.01 29.83 -9.53
N LEU A 8 20.93 29.20 -9.97
CA LEU A 8 19.62 29.21 -9.31
C LEU A 8 19.69 28.42 -7.99
N VAL A 9 20.60 28.83 -7.11
CA VAL A 9 20.69 28.36 -5.73
C VAL A 9 20.07 29.48 -4.90
N VAL A 10 19.07 29.13 -4.10
CA VAL A 10 18.19 29.99 -3.28
C VAL A 10 16.95 30.53 -4.01
N TYR A 11 16.05 29.65 -4.46
CA TYR A 11 14.59 29.86 -4.51
C TYR A 11 13.96 28.52 -4.91
N LEU A 12 13.45 27.74 -3.94
CA LEU A 12 12.44 26.67 -4.07
C LEU A 12 12.45 25.85 -2.77
N LEU A 13 11.91 26.43 -1.70
CA LEU A 13 11.62 25.71 -0.46
C LEU A 13 10.15 25.26 -0.38
N ASN A 14 9.36 25.47 -1.44
CA ASN A 14 7.98 25.00 -1.56
C ASN A 14 7.71 24.75 -3.05
N MET A 15 7.20 23.57 -3.42
CA MET A 15 6.60 23.37 -4.75
C MET A 15 5.53 24.46 -4.98
N ASP A 16 5.72 25.32 -5.98
CA ASP A 16 4.66 26.27 -6.34
C ASP A 16 3.57 25.53 -7.14
N LEU A 17 2.53 25.09 -6.42
CA LEU A 17 1.33 24.50 -7.02
C LEU A 17 0.73 25.41 -8.09
N ARG A 18 0.84 26.74 -7.93
CA ARG A 18 0.30 27.69 -8.90
C ARG A 18 1.01 27.59 -10.24
N GLU A 19 2.32 27.39 -10.26
CA GLU A 19 3.05 27.24 -11.53
C GLU A 19 2.75 25.89 -12.18
N THR A 20 2.67 24.82 -11.37
CA THR A 20 2.54 23.45 -11.89
C THR A 20 1.12 23.11 -12.35
N LEU A 21 0.09 23.66 -11.69
CA LEU A 21 -1.32 23.35 -11.94
C LEU A 21 -2.07 24.46 -12.71
N ASN A 22 -1.37 25.49 -13.20
CA ASN A 22 -1.93 26.49 -14.10
C ASN A 22 -1.93 26.00 -15.55
N LEU A 23 -2.85 25.09 -15.84
CA LEU A 23 -2.96 24.38 -17.11
C LEU A 23 -3.60 25.24 -18.22
N ASN A 24 -3.16 25.03 -19.46
CA ASN A 24 -3.81 25.58 -20.66
C ASN A 24 -5.26 25.12 -20.77
N PHE A 25 -5.53 23.85 -20.43
CA PHE A 25 -6.88 23.31 -20.36
C PHE A 25 -7.85 24.25 -19.62
N PHE A 26 -7.48 24.75 -18.43
CA PHE A 26 -8.34 25.64 -17.67
C PHE A 26 -8.55 26.99 -18.36
N ARG A 27 -7.47 27.59 -18.88
CA ARG A 27 -7.52 28.91 -19.54
C ARG A 27 -8.35 28.88 -20.83
N GLU A 28 -8.17 27.84 -21.63
CA GLU A 28 -8.86 27.67 -22.92
C GLU A 28 -10.35 27.35 -22.75
N ASN A 29 -10.73 26.70 -21.65
CA ASN A 29 -12.12 26.31 -21.38
C ASN A 29 -12.84 27.25 -20.39
N GLY A 30 -12.25 28.42 -20.08
CA GLY A 30 -12.92 29.46 -19.28
C GLY A 30 -12.97 29.21 -17.77
N PHE A 31 -12.18 28.26 -17.26
CA PHE A 31 -12.06 28.05 -15.81
C PHE A 31 -11.33 29.20 -15.16
N ILE A 32 -11.79 29.56 -13.97
CA ILE A 32 -11.21 30.60 -13.12
C ILE A 32 -10.67 29.98 -11.83
N ARG A 33 -9.43 30.34 -11.50
CA ARG A 33 -8.78 29.94 -10.24
C ARG A 33 -9.28 30.82 -9.10
N LYS A 34 -9.82 30.19 -8.05
CA LYS A 34 -10.33 30.86 -6.85
C LYS A 34 -9.70 30.25 -5.60
N LYS A 35 -9.84 30.96 -4.47
CA LYS A 35 -9.45 30.46 -3.15
C LYS A 35 -10.71 30.17 -2.35
N CYS A 36 -10.83 28.96 -1.80
CA CYS A 36 -11.98 28.55 -0.99
C CYS A 36 -12.05 29.40 0.28
N LYS A 37 -13.22 29.98 0.56
CA LYS A 37 -13.43 30.77 1.80
C LYS A 37 -13.42 29.95 3.08
N SER A 38 -13.68 28.64 3.00
CA SER A 38 -13.73 27.74 4.16
C SER A 38 -12.36 27.12 4.47
N CYS A 39 -11.81 26.28 3.59
CA CYS A 39 -10.55 25.58 3.84
C CYS A 39 -9.29 26.32 3.36
N GLY A 40 -9.44 27.41 2.60
CA GLY A 40 -8.30 28.17 2.08
C GLY A 40 -7.57 27.54 0.88
N SER A 41 -7.92 26.33 0.46
CA SER A 41 -7.36 25.69 -0.74
C SER A 41 -7.69 26.46 -2.01
N TYR A 42 -6.79 26.44 -2.99
CA TYR A 42 -7.07 26.94 -4.34
C TYR A 42 -7.83 25.90 -5.15
N PHE A 43 -8.71 26.34 -6.03
CA PHE A 43 -9.47 25.47 -6.91
C PHE A 43 -9.88 26.18 -8.21
N TRP A 44 -10.16 25.40 -9.24
CA TRP A 44 -10.66 25.86 -10.53
C TRP A 44 -12.15 25.57 -10.67
N THR A 45 -12.90 26.52 -11.22
CA THR A 45 -14.36 26.42 -11.42
C THR A 45 -14.78 27.19 -12.67
N LEU A 46 -15.90 26.80 -13.29
CA LEU A 46 -16.58 27.59 -14.32
C LEU A 46 -17.63 28.55 -13.74
N ASP A 47 -18.03 28.35 -12.49
CA ASP A 47 -18.99 29.21 -11.80
C ASP A 47 -18.29 30.43 -11.17
N GLU A 48 -18.48 31.60 -11.80
CA GLU A 48 -18.00 32.90 -11.32
C GLU A 48 -18.45 33.23 -9.90
N LYS A 49 -19.63 32.76 -9.48
CA LYS A 49 -20.21 33.07 -8.18
C LYS A 49 -19.76 32.10 -7.09
N ARG A 50 -19.20 30.94 -7.43
CA ARG A 50 -18.79 29.91 -6.47
C ARG A 50 -17.68 30.37 -5.55
N GLU A 51 -17.87 30.30 -4.23
CA GLU A 51 -16.89 30.75 -3.23
C GLU A 51 -16.21 29.60 -2.46
N LEU A 52 -16.71 28.37 -2.62
CA LEU A 52 -16.29 27.18 -1.90
C LEU A 52 -15.78 26.14 -2.89
N CYS A 53 -14.80 25.32 -2.47
CA CYS A 53 -14.10 24.38 -3.35
C CYS A 53 -15.00 23.28 -3.93
N GLY A 54 -16.16 22.98 -3.32
CA GLY A 54 -17.04 21.89 -3.75
C GLY A 54 -16.75 20.54 -3.10
N ASP A 55 -15.94 20.53 -2.04
CA ASP A 55 -15.59 19.35 -1.26
C ASP A 55 -16.25 19.39 0.13
N GLN A 56 -16.45 18.22 0.74
CA GLN A 56 -16.79 18.15 2.16
C GLN A 56 -15.55 18.40 3.03
N PRO A 57 -15.68 19.10 4.18
CA PRO A 57 -16.90 19.60 4.79
C PRO A 57 -17.30 21.03 4.36
N CYS A 58 -16.68 21.59 3.31
CA CYS A 58 -16.99 22.96 2.88
C CYS A 58 -18.39 23.08 2.28
N VAL A 59 -18.92 22.03 1.65
CA VAL A 59 -20.28 21.96 1.11
C VAL A 59 -20.93 20.61 1.45
N ASP A 60 -22.26 20.57 1.45
CA ASP A 60 -23.02 19.32 1.58
C ASP A 60 -23.14 18.58 0.24
N PHE A 61 -23.57 17.30 0.30
CA PHE A 61 -23.86 16.53 -0.90
C PHE A 61 -25.14 17.00 -1.58
N SER A 62 -25.02 17.48 -2.82
CA SER A 62 -26.18 17.95 -3.59
C SER A 62 -26.83 16.86 -4.43
N PHE A 63 -26.18 15.70 -4.60
CA PHE A 63 -26.64 14.62 -5.48
C PHE A 63 -27.58 13.62 -4.79
N ILE A 64 -27.73 13.67 -3.46
CA ILE A 64 -28.66 12.82 -2.73
C ILE A 64 -30.09 13.17 -3.16
N GLY A 65 -30.85 12.16 -3.62
CA GLY A 65 -32.15 12.31 -4.26
C GLY A 65 -32.12 12.92 -5.66
N ASN A 66 -30.97 13.44 -6.11
CA ASN A 66 -30.81 14.14 -7.39
C ASN A 66 -29.54 13.65 -8.12
N PRO A 67 -29.55 12.45 -8.72
CA PRO A 67 -28.39 11.90 -9.40
C PRO A 67 -27.84 12.84 -10.47
N ILE A 68 -26.50 12.94 -10.58
CA ILE A 68 -25.84 13.96 -11.42
C ILE A 68 -25.26 13.40 -12.73
N THR A 69 -25.49 12.13 -13.03
CA THR A 69 -25.08 11.49 -14.29
C THR A 69 -26.28 11.28 -15.22
N LYS A 70 -26.04 11.09 -16.52
CA LYS A 70 -27.10 10.93 -17.54
C LYS A 70 -28.04 9.74 -17.32
N LYS A 71 -27.59 8.71 -16.59
CA LYS A 71 -28.37 7.53 -16.20
C LYS A 71 -27.79 6.94 -14.91
N PRO A 72 -28.54 6.14 -14.14
CA PRO A 72 -27.98 5.35 -13.06
C PRO A 72 -27.09 4.22 -13.59
N TYR A 73 -26.02 3.91 -12.86
CA TYR A 73 -25.09 2.84 -13.18
C TYR A 73 -25.05 1.78 -12.08
N THR A 74 -24.86 0.52 -12.46
CA THR A 74 -24.34 -0.52 -11.57
C THR A 74 -22.81 -0.43 -11.46
N ILE A 75 -22.22 -1.09 -10.46
CA ILE A 75 -20.76 -1.18 -10.30
C ILE A 75 -20.09 -1.79 -11.55
N ASP A 76 -20.68 -2.85 -12.12
CA ASP A 76 -20.14 -3.49 -13.31
C ASP A 76 -20.21 -2.58 -14.55
N GLU A 77 -21.31 -1.85 -14.72
CA GLU A 77 -21.44 -0.90 -15.83
C GLU A 77 -20.49 0.28 -15.67
N MET A 78 -20.40 0.91 -14.49
CA MET A 78 -19.49 2.03 -14.26
C MET A 78 -18.03 1.62 -14.49
N ARG A 79 -17.64 0.42 -14.03
CA ARG A 79 -16.31 -0.14 -14.29
C ARG A 79 -16.04 -0.27 -15.79
N GLU A 80 -17.00 -0.81 -16.54
CA GLU A 80 -16.84 -0.99 -17.99
C GLU A 80 -16.85 0.33 -18.75
N GLU A 81 -17.65 1.32 -18.33
CA GLU A 81 -17.65 2.67 -18.91
C GLU A 81 -16.28 3.33 -18.77
N PHE A 82 -15.64 3.20 -17.61
CA PHE A 82 -14.29 3.73 -17.38
C PHE A 82 -13.24 2.99 -18.22
N LEU A 83 -13.20 1.65 -18.12
CA LEU A 83 -12.17 0.85 -18.78
C LEU A 83 -12.26 1.00 -20.32
N SER A 84 -13.46 0.87 -20.89
CA SER A 84 -13.67 1.01 -22.34
C SER A 84 -13.40 2.43 -22.85
N TYR A 85 -13.66 3.46 -22.03
CA TYR A 85 -13.32 4.84 -22.39
C TYR A 85 -11.81 5.01 -22.57
N PHE A 86 -11.00 4.57 -21.62
CA PHE A 86 -9.54 4.68 -21.74
C PHE A 86 -8.95 3.71 -22.77
N GLU A 87 -9.53 2.52 -22.96
CA GLU A 87 -9.17 1.66 -24.11
C GLU A 87 -9.36 2.40 -25.45
N SER A 88 -10.45 3.17 -25.59
CA SER A 88 -10.68 4.00 -26.78
C SER A 88 -9.71 5.17 -26.95
N LYS A 89 -8.99 5.55 -25.88
CA LYS A 89 -7.92 6.57 -25.89
C LYS A 89 -6.52 5.96 -26.07
N GLY A 90 -6.43 4.64 -26.29
CA GLY A 90 -5.17 3.94 -26.54
C GLY A 90 -4.50 3.34 -25.30
N HIS A 91 -5.17 3.36 -24.14
CA HIS A 91 -4.67 2.70 -22.93
C HIS A 91 -4.89 1.19 -23.01
N THR A 92 -3.91 0.42 -22.57
CA THR A 92 -4.08 -1.03 -22.48
C THR A 92 -4.75 -1.40 -21.16
N ARG A 93 -5.84 -2.16 -21.21
CA ARG A 93 -6.54 -2.67 -20.02
C ARG A 93 -5.72 -3.76 -19.33
N ILE A 94 -5.47 -3.55 -18.03
CA ILE A 94 -4.72 -4.48 -17.16
C ILE A 94 -5.68 -5.12 -16.16
N LYS A 95 -5.41 -6.38 -15.80
CA LYS A 95 -6.16 -7.08 -14.74
C LYS A 95 -5.74 -6.57 -13.37
N PRO A 96 -6.66 -6.51 -12.39
CA PRO A 96 -6.30 -6.13 -11.03
C PRO A 96 -5.26 -7.07 -10.41
N TYR A 97 -4.40 -6.49 -9.60
CA TYR A 97 -3.46 -7.15 -8.71
C TYR A 97 -4.20 -7.58 -7.42
N PRO A 98 -3.66 -8.55 -6.67
CA PRO A 98 -4.26 -8.92 -5.38
C PRO A 98 -4.17 -7.76 -4.37
N VAL A 99 -5.07 -7.73 -3.39
CA VAL A 99 -5.04 -6.73 -2.31
C VAL A 99 -3.86 -6.91 -1.35
N VAL A 100 -3.14 -8.03 -1.47
CA VAL A 100 -1.87 -8.29 -0.77
C VAL A 100 -0.72 -7.87 -1.64
N ALA A 101 0.09 -6.93 -1.16
CA ALA A 101 1.19 -6.32 -1.92
C ALA A 101 2.44 -7.23 -2.00
N ARG A 102 2.32 -8.40 -2.64
CA ARG A 102 3.35 -9.45 -2.67
C ARG A 102 4.65 -9.06 -3.38
N TRP A 103 4.61 -8.03 -4.23
CA TRP A 103 5.74 -7.56 -5.04
C TRP A 103 6.61 -6.51 -4.33
N ARG A 104 6.21 -6.08 -3.13
CA ARG A 104 6.92 -5.05 -2.34
C ARG A 104 7.00 -5.48 -0.88
N LYS A 105 7.79 -4.75 -0.09
CA LYS A 105 8.10 -5.08 1.31
C LYS A 105 7.66 -4.01 2.31
N ASP A 106 7.54 -2.77 1.85
CA ASP A 106 7.29 -1.59 2.68
C ASP A 106 5.82 -1.44 3.15
N ILE A 107 4.86 -1.96 2.38
CA ILE A 107 3.44 -2.01 2.77
C ILE A 107 2.88 -3.43 2.55
N TYR A 108 1.89 -3.81 3.36
CA TYR A 108 1.29 -5.15 3.29
C TYR A 108 0.10 -5.26 2.34
N LEU A 109 -0.67 -4.17 2.19
CA LEU A 109 -1.91 -4.14 1.41
C LEU A 109 -1.80 -3.14 0.27
N THR A 110 -2.53 -3.39 -0.81
CA THR A 110 -2.67 -2.47 -1.94
C THR A 110 -3.57 -1.30 -1.52
N ILE A 111 -3.02 -0.09 -1.41
CA ILE A 111 -3.72 1.11 -0.89
C ILE A 111 -4.25 2.06 -1.99
N ALA A 112 -3.77 1.86 -3.22
CA ALA A 112 -4.07 2.64 -4.41
C ALA A 112 -3.64 1.84 -5.66
N SER A 113 -4.17 2.18 -6.84
CA SER A 113 -3.78 1.52 -8.10
C SER A 113 -2.29 1.70 -8.43
N ILE A 114 -1.70 2.85 -8.10
CA ILE A 114 -0.26 3.08 -8.31
C ILE A 114 0.64 2.16 -7.48
N ALA A 115 0.12 1.62 -6.36
CA ALA A 115 0.88 0.76 -5.48
C ALA A 115 1.30 -0.56 -6.16
N ASP A 116 0.60 -0.96 -7.22
CA ASP A 116 0.89 -2.12 -8.08
C ASP A 116 2.22 -1.97 -8.83
N PHE A 117 2.61 -0.73 -9.10
CA PHE A 117 3.76 -0.39 -9.94
C PHE A 117 4.94 0.13 -9.09
N GLN A 118 4.70 0.46 -7.83
CA GLN A 118 5.74 0.87 -6.89
C GLN A 118 6.47 -0.33 -6.25
N PRO A 119 7.76 -0.17 -5.87
CA PRO A 119 8.67 0.91 -6.29
C PRO A 119 9.36 0.61 -7.64
N HIS A 120 9.29 -0.63 -8.13
CA HIS A 120 10.14 -1.11 -9.22
C HIS A 120 9.87 -0.43 -10.57
N VAL A 121 8.61 -0.20 -10.93
CA VAL A 121 8.28 0.49 -12.19
C VAL A 121 8.49 1.99 -12.04
N THR A 122 8.07 2.58 -10.92
CA THR A 122 8.20 4.03 -10.69
C THR A 122 9.65 4.50 -10.58
N SER A 123 10.57 3.62 -10.14
CA SER A 123 12.02 3.86 -10.15
C SER A 123 12.71 3.57 -11.50
N GLY A 124 12.01 2.93 -12.44
CA GLY A 124 12.56 2.52 -13.73
C GLY A 124 13.37 1.21 -13.71
N GLN A 125 13.43 0.49 -12.58
CA GLN A 125 14.06 -0.84 -12.49
C GLN A 125 13.32 -1.89 -13.33
N SER A 126 11.99 -1.73 -13.45
CA SER A 126 11.12 -2.59 -14.24
C SER A 126 10.30 -1.77 -15.24
N LYS A 127 9.97 -2.36 -16.38
CA LYS A 127 9.03 -1.76 -17.33
C LYS A 127 7.59 -1.92 -16.83
N PRO A 128 6.69 -0.95 -17.08
CA PRO A 128 5.27 -1.15 -16.83
C PRO A 128 4.72 -2.26 -17.75
N PRO A 129 3.64 -2.96 -17.35
CA PRO A 129 3.04 -4.02 -18.17
C PRO A 129 2.48 -3.49 -19.51
N ALA A 130 2.08 -2.22 -19.54
CA ALA A 130 1.77 -1.46 -20.75
C ALA A 130 1.95 0.05 -20.49
N ASN A 131 2.06 0.87 -21.53
CA ASN A 131 2.21 2.31 -21.37
C ASN A 131 1.58 3.07 -22.56
N PRO A 132 0.47 3.80 -22.38
CA PRO A 132 -0.25 3.97 -21.12
C PRO A 132 -1.16 2.76 -20.79
N LEU A 133 -1.60 2.65 -19.55
CA LEU A 133 -2.45 1.54 -19.07
C LEU A 133 -3.69 2.04 -18.34
N VAL A 134 -4.72 1.20 -18.27
CA VAL A 134 -5.93 1.43 -17.47
C VAL A 134 -6.27 0.20 -16.63
N ILE A 135 -6.70 0.40 -15.39
CA ILE A 135 -6.99 -0.66 -14.42
C ILE A 135 -8.17 -0.28 -13.51
N SER A 136 -8.88 -1.27 -12.96
CA SER A 136 -9.80 -1.13 -11.83
C SER A 136 -9.25 -1.95 -10.67
N GLN A 137 -8.55 -1.30 -9.73
CA GLN A 137 -7.77 -1.98 -8.71
C GLN A 137 -8.48 -1.98 -7.35
N PRO A 138 -8.92 -3.16 -6.83
CA PRO A 138 -9.34 -3.29 -5.44
C PRO A 138 -8.23 -2.83 -4.49
N SER A 139 -8.56 -1.87 -3.63
CA SER A 139 -7.65 -1.23 -2.70
C SER A 139 -8.24 -1.27 -1.30
N ILE A 140 -7.40 -1.51 -0.30
CA ILE A 140 -7.80 -1.53 1.11
C ILE A 140 -7.15 -0.37 1.84
N ARG A 141 -7.96 0.41 2.56
CA ARG A 141 -7.52 1.49 3.44
C ARG A 141 -8.11 1.28 4.83
N LEU A 142 -7.24 1.24 5.83
CA LEU A 142 -7.61 0.98 7.23
C LEU A 142 -7.31 2.16 8.16
N ASN A 143 -6.89 3.29 7.61
CA ASN A 143 -6.60 4.53 8.34
C ASN A 143 -7.86 5.31 8.76
N ASP A 144 -9.00 5.02 8.12
CA ASP A 144 -10.29 5.69 8.37
C ASP A 144 -11.35 4.68 8.86
N LEU A 145 -10.94 3.64 9.60
CA LEU A 145 -11.83 2.55 10.03
C LEU A 145 -13.04 3.04 10.84
N GLU A 146 -12.87 4.09 11.64
CA GLU A 146 -13.92 4.67 12.47
C GLU A 146 -14.98 5.43 11.69
N GLU A 147 -14.61 5.98 10.52
CA GLU A 147 -15.49 6.75 9.62
C GLU A 147 -16.40 5.86 8.77
N VAL A 148 -16.04 4.58 8.63
CA VAL A 148 -16.83 3.58 7.92
C VAL A 148 -18.11 3.29 8.70
N GLY A 149 -19.25 3.43 8.02
CA GLY A 149 -20.59 3.43 8.59
C GLY A 149 -21.04 4.75 9.23
N VAL A 150 -20.15 5.73 9.41
CA VAL A 150 -20.48 7.04 10.02
C VAL A 150 -20.68 8.11 8.95
N SER A 151 -19.67 8.32 8.13
CA SER A 151 -19.59 9.40 7.15
C SER A 151 -20.49 9.22 5.91
N GLY A 152 -21.07 8.04 5.73
CA GLY A 152 -21.84 7.69 4.51
C GLY A 152 -20.99 7.44 3.25
N LYS A 153 -19.69 7.75 3.24
CA LYS A 153 -18.81 7.68 2.04
C LYS A 153 -17.53 6.84 2.17
N HIS A 154 -17.06 6.58 3.39
CA HIS A 154 -15.81 5.85 3.60
C HIS A 154 -16.04 4.33 3.52
N LEU A 155 -15.06 3.63 2.95
CA LEU A 155 -15.05 2.19 2.76
C LEU A 155 -13.69 1.66 3.20
N THR A 156 -13.65 0.48 3.80
CA THR A 156 -12.36 -0.20 4.04
C THR A 156 -11.82 -0.80 2.76
N ILE A 157 -12.70 -1.21 1.84
CA ILE A 157 -12.33 -1.73 0.53
C ILE A 157 -13.15 -1.08 -0.58
N PHE A 158 -12.45 -0.64 -1.62
CA PHE A 158 -13.05 0.00 -2.78
C PHE A 158 -12.21 -0.29 -4.02
N GLU A 159 -12.77 -0.09 -5.21
CA GLU A 159 -12.02 -0.17 -6.45
C GLU A 159 -11.55 1.23 -6.86
N MET A 160 -10.24 1.43 -6.83
CA MET A 160 -9.60 2.60 -7.40
C MET A 160 -9.35 2.33 -8.88
N MET A 161 -10.16 2.93 -9.74
CA MET A 161 -9.91 2.91 -11.17
C MET A 161 -8.83 3.93 -11.51
N GLY A 162 -7.87 3.55 -12.34
CA GLY A 162 -6.73 4.41 -12.65
C GLY A 162 -6.29 4.25 -14.10
N HIS A 163 -5.94 5.37 -14.72
CA HIS A 163 -5.18 5.39 -15.95
C HIS A 163 -3.78 5.95 -15.67
N HIS A 164 -2.75 5.20 -16.04
CA HIS A 164 -1.36 5.49 -15.68
C HIS A 164 -0.50 5.65 -16.94
N ALA A 165 0.43 6.61 -16.89
CA ALA A 165 1.44 6.82 -17.90
C ALA A 165 2.81 7.03 -17.23
N PHE A 166 3.81 6.29 -17.69
CA PHE A 166 5.17 6.31 -17.12
C PHE A 166 6.11 7.01 -18.10
N ASN A 167 6.47 8.26 -17.81
CA ASN A 167 7.24 9.09 -18.72
C ASN A 167 8.72 9.09 -18.33
N SER A 168 9.57 8.69 -19.27
CA SER A 168 11.03 8.88 -19.20
C SER A 168 11.45 10.00 -20.16
N ARG A 169 12.73 10.38 -20.14
CA ARG A 169 13.26 11.34 -21.13
C ARG A 169 13.12 10.85 -22.57
N ASP A 170 13.27 9.54 -22.80
CA ASP A 170 13.27 8.94 -24.14
C ASP A 170 11.89 8.43 -24.57
N ASN A 171 10.96 8.29 -23.63
CA ASN A 171 9.62 7.77 -23.88
C ASN A 171 8.60 8.59 -23.09
N TYR A 172 8.05 9.62 -23.75
CA TYR A 172 7.01 10.49 -23.24
C TYR A 172 5.67 10.10 -23.87
N ILE A 173 4.64 9.91 -23.03
CA ILE A 173 3.30 9.53 -23.45
C ILE A 173 2.35 10.73 -23.35
N TYR A 174 2.09 11.21 -22.12
CA TYR A 174 1.32 12.43 -21.83
C TYR A 174 1.53 12.86 -20.37
N TRP A 175 1.10 14.08 -20.02
CA TRP A 175 1.26 14.65 -18.67
C TRP A 175 -0.02 15.35 -18.17
N THR A 176 0.12 16.52 -17.53
CA THR A 176 -0.93 17.24 -16.81
C THR A 176 -2.12 17.66 -17.68
N GLU A 177 -1.86 18.16 -18.89
CA GLU A 177 -2.89 18.69 -19.79
C GLU A 177 -3.83 17.59 -20.27
N GLU A 178 -3.28 16.52 -20.86
CA GLU A 178 -4.08 15.39 -21.38
C GLU A 178 -4.77 14.64 -20.24
N THR A 179 -4.12 14.48 -19.08
CA THR A 179 -4.73 13.84 -17.91
C THR A 179 -5.99 14.57 -17.47
N THR A 180 -5.90 15.91 -17.34
CA THR A 180 -7.05 16.75 -16.96
C THR A 180 -8.13 16.70 -18.04
N ARG A 181 -7.75 16.75 -19.33
CA ARG A 181 -8.70 16.65 -20.45
C ARG A 181 -9.42 15.29 -20.49
N TYR A 182 -8.70 14.19 -20.31
CA TYR A 182 -9.32 12.86 -20.27
C TYR A 182 -10.30 12.72 -19.11
N CYS A 183 -9.92 13.20 -17.92
CA CYS A 183 -10.80 13.23 -16.77
C CYS A 183 -12.08 14.02 -17.06
N HIS A 184 -11.91 15.24 -17.58
CA HIS A 184 -13.00 16.12 -17.88
C HIS A 184 -13.96 15.52 -18.91
N GLU A 185 -13.45 15.05 -20.05
CA GLU A 185 -14.24 14.39 -21.11
C GLU A 185 -14.95 13.13 -20.61
N PHE A 186 -14.34 12.36 -19.70
CA PHE A 186 -15.00 11.20 -19.09
C PHE A 186 -16.21 11.64 -18.26
N LEU A 187 -16.03 12.60 -17.34
CA LEU A 187 -17.12 13.06 -16.48
C LEU A 187 -18.25 13.73 -17.27
N THR A 188 -17.92 14.58 -18.25
CA THR A 188 -18.91 15.34 -19.01
C THR A 188 -19.47 14.55 -20.18
N ASN A 189 -18.65 14.18 -21.16
CA ASN A 189 -19.14 13.54 -22.39
C ASN A 189 -19.56 12.08 -22.14
N ARG A 190 -18.81 11.32 -21.34
CA ARG A 190 -19.13 9.91 -21.10
C ARG A 190 -20.22 9.75 -20.04
N LEU A 191 -20.12 10.40 -18.88
CA LEU A 191 -21.10 10.25 -17.79
C LEU A 191 -22.24 11.28 -17.80
N GLY A 192 -22.11 12.38 -18.54
CA GLY A 192 -23.15 13.42 -18.63
C GLY A 192 -23.23 14.35 -17.43
N ILE A 193 -22.18 14.45 -16.63
CA ILE A 193 -22.12 15.38 -15.49
C ILE A 193 -22.04 16.81 -16.04
N GLU A 194 -22.86 17.71 -15.50
CA GLU A 194 -22.86 19.12 -15.93
C GLU A 194 -21.52 19.77 -15.58
N GLU A 195 -20.87 20.32 -16.61
CA GLU A 195 -19.52 20.90 -16.52
C GLU A 195 -19.37 21.94 -15.40
N LYS A 196 -20.38 22.80 -15.24
CA LYS A 196 -20.40 23.88 -14.23
C LYS A 196 -20.40 23.38 -12.78
N THR A 197 -20.74 22.11 -12.56
CA THR A 197 -20.75 21.50 -11.23
C THR A 197 -19.40 20.91 -10.84
N ILE A 198 -18.48 20.76 -11.81
CA ILE A 198 -17.16 20.17 -11.60
C ILE A 198 -16.19 21.25 -11.13
N THR A 199 -15.45 20.94 -10.07
CA THR A 199 -14.33 21.77 -9.60
C THR A 199 -13.06 20.94 -9.48
N TYR A 200 -11.92 21.60 -9.66
CA TYR A 200 -10.59 20.98 -9.55
C TYR A 200 -9.82 21.67 -8.43
N LYS A 201 -9.76 21.04 -7.25
CA LYS A 201 -9.07 21.57 -6.07
C LYS A 201 -7.60 21.17 -6.11
N GLU A 202 -6.73 22.16 -5.92
CA GLU A 202 -5.27 21.96 -5.94
C GLU A 202 -4.81 21.42 -4.58
N SER A 203 -3.97 20.39 -4.62
CA SER A 203 -3.42 19.75 -3.42
C SER A 203 -2.04 19.13 -3.70
N ILE A 204 -1.40 18.59 -2.66
CA ILE A 204 -0.20 17.76 -2.76
C ILE A 204 -0.57 16.37 -2.30
N TRP A 205 -0.22 15.36 -3.08
CA TRP A 205 -0.41 13.97 -2.72
C TRP A 205 0.92 13.33 -2.33
N GLU A 206 0.92 12.52 -1.28
CA GLU A 206 2.01 11.63 -0.92
C GLU A 206 1.51 10.21 -0.60
N GLY A 207 2.32 9.21 -0.94
CA GLY A 207 1.97 7.81 -0.67
C GLY A 207 2.96 6.80 -1.28
N GLY A 208 3.23 5.73 -0.53
CA GLY A 208 4.06 4.62 -1.01
C GLY A 208 5.51 5.00 -1.39
N GLY A 209 6.05 6.06 -0.77
CA GLY A 209 7.40 6.57 -1.01
C GLY A 209 7.51 7.56 -2.18
N ASN A 210 6.40 8.00 -2.76
CA ASN A 210 6.36 8.99 -3.83
C ASN A 210 5.42 10.15 -3.49
N ALA A 211 5.62 11.29 -4.15
CA ALA A 211 4.78 12.47 -4.01
C ALA A 211 4.67 13.27 -5.32
N GLY A 212 3.68 14.17 -5.38
CA GLY A 212 3.51 15.10 -6.48
C GLY A 212 2.32 16.04 -6.28
N PRO A 213 2.24 17.13 -7.07
CA PRO A 213 1.07 17.98 -7.07
C PRO A 213 -0.12 17.21 -7.65
N CYS A 214 -1.32 17.51 -7.18
CA CYS A 214 -2.52 16.85 -7.68
C CYS A 214 -3.73 17.78 -7.81
N LEU A 215 -4.70 17.32 -8.59
CA LEU A 215 -6.03 17.90 -8.71
C LEU A 215 -7.05 16.91 -8.14
N GLU A 216 -7.68 17.29 -7.02
CA GLU A 216 -8.88 16.63 -6.50
C GLU A 216 -10.08 17.09 -7.32
N VAL A 217 -10.72 16.17 -8.03
CA VAL A 217 -11.85 16.44 -8.93
C VAL A 217 -13.14 16.18 -8.18
N LEU A 218 -13.92 17.25 -8.00
CA LEU A 218 -15.08 17.28 -7.15
C LEU A 218 -16.34 17.51 -8.00
N SER A 219 -17.43 16.82 -7.66
CA SER A 219 -18.76 17.14 -8.19
C SER A 219 -19.83 16.75 -7.18
N GLY A 220 -20.88 17.58 -7.07
CA GLY A 220 -21.98 17.35 -6.12
C GLY A 220 -21.58 17.33 -4.65
N GLY A 221 -20.44 17.91 -4.26
CA GLY A 221 -19.92 17.86 -2.89
C GLY A 221 -19.01 16.66 -2.58
N LEU A 222 -18.73 15.82 -3.58
CA LEU A 222 -17.94 14.59 -3.42
C LEU A 222 -16.71 14.61 -4.34
N GLU A 223 -15.56 14.22 -3.80
CA GLU A 223 -14.36 13.89 -4.57
C GLU A 223 -14.58 12.58 -5.32
N VAL A 224 -14.69 12.67 -6.65
CA VAL A 224 -14.95 11.54 -7.55
C VAL A 224 -13.67 11.01 -8.21
N ALA A 225 -12.62 11.85 -8.29
CA ALA A 225 -11.32 11.45 -8.79
C ALA A 225 -10.20 12.31 -8.19
N THR A 226 -8.98 11.79 -8.21
CA THR A 226 -7.76 12.52 -7.91
C THR A 226 -6.74 12.27 -9.03
N LEU A 227 -6.14 13.36 -9.55
CA LEU A 227 -5.15 13.34 -10.63
C LEU A 227 -3.81 13.78 -10.08
N VAL A 228 -2.93 12.83 -9.78
CA VAL A 228 -1.59 13.05 -9.22
C VAL A 228 -0.54 13.05 -10.32
N PHE A 229 0.36 14.03 -10.27
CA PHE A 229 1.47 14.19 -11.19
C PHE A 229 2.78 13.86 -10.49
N MET A 230 3.02 12.57 -10.25
CA MET A 230 4.14 12.12 -9.44
C MET A 230 5.48 12.48 -10.10
N SER A 231 6.27 13.26 -9.37
CA SER A 231 7.60 13.70 -9.79
C SER A 231 8.63 13.63 -8.67
N LEU A 232 8.24 13.19 -7.48
CA LEU A 232 9.07 13.15 -6.29
C LEU A 232 9.12 11.75 -5.65
N VAL A 233 10.29 11.40 -5.11
CA VAL A 233 10.55 10.16 -4.38
C VAL A 233 11.16 10.49 -3.02
N GLU A 234 10.73 9.80 -1.97
CA GLU A 234 11.25 10.00 -0.60
C GLU A 234 12.77 9.78 -0.59
N ASP A 235 13.50 10.77 -0.10
CA ASP A 235 14.96 10.77 0.00
C ASP A 235 15.37 11.66 1.18
N GLU A 236 16.07 11.09 2.17
CA GLU A 236 16.54 11.81 3.35
C GLU A 236 17.45 13.00 3.03
N ASN A 237 18.13 12.97 1.87
CA ASN A 237 18.98 14.07 1.40
C ASN A 237 18.28 14.98 0.38
N GLY A 238 17.00 14.74 0.10
CA GLY A 238 16.27 15.40 -0.97
C GLY A 238 16.03 16.88 -0.72
N ASP A 239 15.94 17.66 -1.79
CA ASP A 239 15.84 19.13 -1.73
C ASP A 239 14.44 19.64 -1.39
N PHE A 240 13.41 18.79 -1.51
CA PHE A 240 12.02 19.16 -1.25
C PHE A 240 11.56 18.63 0.10
N GLU A 241 10.86 19.45 0.89
CA GLU A 241 10.24 19.02 2.14
C GLU A 241 8.71 19.07 2.02
N ILE A 242 8.05 17.95 2.29
CA ILE A 242 6.59 17.81 2.30
C ILE A 242 6.23 17.09 3.60
N GLU A 243 5.44 17.75 4.46
CA GLU A 243 4.97 17.22 5.75
C GLU A 243 6.07 16.60 6.63
N GLY A 244 7.25 17.23 6.67
CA GLY A 244 8.39 16.79 7.47
C GLY A 244 9.19 15.62 6.89
N LYS A 245 8.84 15.13 5.69
CA LYS A 245 9.64 14.19 4.91
C LYS A 245 10.38 14.90 3.79
N ARG A 246 11.56 14.39 3.45
CA ARG A 246 12.39 14.93 2.37
C ARG A 246 12.24 14.09 1.11
N TYR A 247 12.30 14.77 -0.04
CA TYR A 247 12.04 14.20 -1.35
C TYR A 247 13.05 14.71 -2.39
N SER A 248 13.42 13.84 -3.31
CA SER A 248 14.24 14.13 -4.50
C SER A 248 13.39 13.98 -5.78
N GLU A 249 13.83 14.57 -6.89
CA GLU A 249 13.17 14.36 -8.19
C GLU A 249 13.23 12.90 -8.63
N MET A 250 12.11 12.40 -9.16
CA MET A 250 12.04 11.06 -9.73
C MET A 250 12.74 10.98 -11.09
N PRO A 251 13.41 9.86 -11.41
CA PRO A 251 13.89 9.58 -12.76
C PRO A 251 12.76 9.53 -13.81
N LEU A 252 11.57 9.09 -13.40
CA LEU A 252 10.37 9.00 -14.21
C LEU A 252 9.29 9.96 -13.71
N LYS A 253 8.64 10.66 -14.63
CA LYS A 253 7.42 11.42 -14.34
C LYS A 253 6.21 10.52 -14.55
N VAL A 254 5.44 10.25 -13.51
CA VAL A 254 4.33 9.29 -13.57
C VAL A 254 2.97 9.97 -13.41
N VAL A 255 2.08 9.74 -14.38
CA VAL A 255 0.66 10.08 -14.21
C VAL A 255 0.04 9.01 -13.35
N ASP A 256 -0.44 9.42 -12.19
CA ASP A 256 -1.16 8.59 -11.24
C ASP A 256 -2.57 9.14 -11.05
N THR A 257 -3.56 8.37 -11.47
CA THR A 257 -4.96 8.78 -11.31
C THR A 257 -5.72 7.75 -10.50
N GLY A 258 -6.65 8.23 -9.68
CA GLY A 258 -7.53 7.41 -8.88
C GLY A 258 -8.97 7.92 -8.98
N TYR A 259 -9.87 7.10 -9.51
CA TYR A 259 -11.30 7.35 -9.62
C TYR A 259 -12.02 6.33 -8.76
N GLY A 260 -12.80 6.79 -7.79
CA GLY A 260 -13.53 5.89 -6.91
C GLY A 260 -14.71 5.27 -7.65
N LEU A 261 -14.62 3.99 -8.01
CA LEU A 261 -15.70 3.27 -8.71
C LEU A 261 -17.02 3.35 -7.92
N GLU A 262 -16.95 3.08 -6.63
CA GLU A 262 -18.07 3.14 -5.72
C GLU A 262 -18.66 4.55 -5.62
N ARG A 263 -17.82 5.58 -5.56
CA ARG A 263 -18.25 6.99 -5.48
C ARG A 263 -18.94 7.44 -6.77
N LEU A 264 -18.36 7.13 -7.93
CA LEU A 264 -18.97 7.42 -9.24
C LEU A 264 -20.31 6.70 -9.41
N THR A 265 -20.40 5.46 -8.93
CA THR A 265 -21.66 4.71 -8.94
C THR A 265 -22.68 5.34 -7.99
N TRP A 266 -22.25 5.82 -6.82
CA TRP A 266 -23.13 6.49 -5.85
C TRP A 266 -23.71 7.79 -6.37
N VAL A 267 -22.89 8.67 -6.95
CA VAL A 267 -23.39 9.93 -7.55
C VAL A 267 -24.33 9.69 -8.74
N SER A 268 -24.23 8.51 -9.38
CA SER A 268 -25.17 8.12 -10.43
C SER A 268 -26.53 7.65 -9.95
N ARG A 269 -26.65 7.29 -8.66
CA ARG A 269 -27.88 6.77 -8.07
C ARG A 269 -28.52 7.69 -7.04
N GLY A 270 -27.74 8.54 -6.38
CA GLY A 270 -28.25 9.53 -5.43
C GLY A 270 -28.94 8.92 -4.20
N THR A 271 -28.54 7.71 -3.76
CA THR A 271 -29.01 7.14 -2.49
C THR A 271 -28.47 7.91 -1.30
N GLU A 272 -29.03 7.68 -0.12
CA GLU A 272 -28.62 8.35 1.13
C GLU A 272 -27.16 8.07 1.48
N THR A 273 -26.70 6.82 1.34
CA THR A 273 -25.31 6.45 1.56
C THR A 273 -24.73 5.67 0.39
N ILE A 274 -23.40 5.61 0.33
CA ILE A 274 -22.69 4.75 -0.63
C ILE A 274 -23.06 3.28 -0.44
N TYR A 275 -23.32 2.85 0.80
CA TYR A 275 -23.56 1.44 1.13
C TYR A 275 -24.85 0.92 0.52
N ASP A 276 -25.89 1.76 0.42
CA ASP A 276 -27.19 1.40 -0.17
C ASP A 276 -27.07 1.05 -1.66
N VAL A 277 -26.08 1.62 -2.34
CA VAL A 277 -25.76 1.29 -3.74
C VAL A 277 -25.03 -0.04 -3.85
N LEU A 278 -24.11 -0.29 -2.92
CA LEU A 278 -23.14 -1.37 -3.03
C LEU A 278 -23.65 -2.68 -2.46
N TYR A 279 -24.33 -2.63 -1.32
CA TYR A 279 -24.60 -3.80 -0.48
C TYR A 279 -26.09 -3.94 -0.09
N PRO A 280 -27.08 -3.64 -0.96
CA PRO A 280 -28.49 -3.62 -0.54
C PRO A 280 -28.93 -4.96 0.06
N GLU A 281 -28.58 -6.08 -0.57
CA GLU A 281 -28.92 -7.43 -0.09
C GLU A 281 -28.25 -7.77 1.25
N VAL A 282 -27.00 -7.33 1.47
CA VAL A 282 -26.26 -7.62 2.70
C VAL A 282 -26.77 -6.75 3.84
N ILE A 283 -27.08 -5.47 3.58
CA ILE A 283 -27.70 -4.55 4.53
C ILE A 283 -29.06 -5.09 4.96
N GLU A 284 -29.90 -5.50 4.01
CA GLU A 284 -31.21 -6.11 4.30
C GLU A 284 -31.06 -7.38 5.14
N HIS A 285 -30.10 -8.26 4.80
CA HIS A 285 -29.83 -9.46 5.59
C HIS A 285 -29.42 -9.13 7.03
N ILE A 286 -28.48 -8.19 7.21
CA ILE A 286 -28.04 -7.76 8.54
C ILE A 286 -29.20 -7.14 9.32
N GLN A 287 -30.01 -6.27 8.70
CA GLN A 287 -31.18 -5.65 9.33
C GLN A 287 -32.17 -6.70 9.84
N ASN A 288 -32.47 -7.71 9.02
CA ASN A 288 -33.41 -8.79 9.38
C ASN A 288 -32.88 -9.71 10.48
N ALA A 289 -31.55 -9.93 10.53
CA ALA A 289 -30.91 -10.80 11.52
C ALA A 289 -30.57 -10.08 12.84
N SER A 290 -30.63 -8.75 12.87
CA SER A 290 -30.23 -7.92 14.02
C SER A 290 -31.38 -7.70 14.99
N LYS A 291 -31.06 -7.61 16.29
CA LYS A 291 -32.02 -7.21 17.34
C LYS A 291 -32.11 -5.69 17.48
N PHE A 292 -31.01 -4.98 17.20
CA PHE A 292 -30.91 -3.54 17.30
C PHE A 292 -30.55 -2.96 15.94
N ALA A 293 -31.39 -2.04 15.44
CA ALA A 293 -31.19 -1.39 14.15
C ALA A 293 -30.35 -0.11 14.34
N GLU A 294 -29.03 -0.27 14.38
CA GLU A 294 -28.09 0.86 14.42
C GLU A 294 -27.34 0.99 13.08
N PRO A 295 -27.71 1.94 12.21
CA PRO A 295 -27.23 2.01 10.83
C PRO A 295 -25.70 1.98 10.69
N ARG A 296 -24.98 2.67 11.60
CA ARG A 296 -23.51 2.69 11.60
C ARG A 296 -22.89 1.30 11.58
N TYR A 297 -23.33 0.42 12.48
CA TYR A 297 -22.77 -0.93 12.59
C TYR A 297 -23.20 -1.82 11.44
N ILE A 298 -24.42 -1.63 10.93
CA ILE A 298 -24.94 -2.36 9.78
C ILE A 298 -24.11 -2.05 8.54
N TYR A 299 -23.90 -0.77 8.24
CA TYR A 299 -23.08 -0.33 7.12
C TYR A 299 -21.62 -0.75 7.26
N ALA A 300 -21.04 -0.60 8.46
CA ALA A 300 -19.68 -1.02 8.71
C ALA A 300 -19.51 -2.54 8.54
N LEU A 301 -20.45 -3.36 9.01
CA LEU A 301 -20.41 -4.81 8.80
C LEU A 301 -20.50 -5.21 7.33
N ALA A 302 -21.39 -4.57 6.56
CA ALA A 302 -21.49 -4.82 5.13
C ALA A 302 -20.18 -4.49 4.40
N ASP A 303 -19.54 -3.38 4.74
CA ASP A 303 -18.23 -3.03 4.16
C ASP A 303 -17.10 -3.97 4.63
N HIS A 304 -17.00 -4.21 5.94
CA HIS A 304 -15.92 -5.03 6.52
C HIS A 304 -15.97 -6.47 6.04
N THR A 305 -17.15 -7.03 5.81
CA THR A 305 -17.30 -8.41 5.32
C THR A 305 -16.93 -8.54 3.83
N LYS A 306 -17.14 -7.51 3.00
CA LYS A 306 -16.51 -7.44 1.67
C LYS A 306 -15.00 -7.36 1.77
N CYS A 307 -14.46 -6.56 2.68
CA CYS A 307 -13.01 -6.45 2.89
C CYS A 307 -12.39 -7.80 3.25
N LEU A 308 -13.02 -8.54 4.19
CA LEU A 308 -12.62 -9.90 4.55
C LEU A 308 -12.68 -10.88 3.37
N ALA A 309 -13.68 -10.76 2.49
CA ALA A 309 -13.78 -11.59 1.29
C ALA A 309 -12.53 -11.46 0.39
N PHE A 310 -12.04 -10.23 0.20
CA PHE A 310 -10.82 -9.97 -0.57
C PHE A 310 -9.56 -10.36 0.19
N MET A 311 -9.41 -9.95 1.46
CA MET A 311 -8.24 -10.28 2.28
C MET A 311 -7.99 -11.80 2.31
N LEU A 312 -9.00 -12.59 2.66
CA LEU A 312 -8.87 -14.04 2.80
C LEU A 312 -8.86 -14.75 1.45
N GLY A 313 -9.57 -14.20 0.44
CA GLY A 313 -9.57 -14.73 -0.92
C GLY A 313 -8.21 -14.60 -1.61
N ASP A 314 -7.52 -13.47 -1.45
CA ASP A 314 -6.17 -13.23 -1.98
C ASP A 314 -5.05 -13.88 -1.15
N GLY A 315 -5.44 -14.63 -0.11
CA GLY A 315 -4.57 -15.55 0.62
C GLY A 315 -3.93 -14.98 1.87
N ILE A 316 -4.46 -13.90 2.45
CA ILE A 316 -4.07 -13.50 3.80
C ILE A 316 -4.56 -14.57 4.79
N VAL A 317 -3.65 -15.01 5.65
CA VAL A 317 -3.96 -15.90 6.78
C VAL A 317 -3.91 -15.08 8.07
N PRO A 318 -5.00 -15.05 8.87
CA PRO A 318 -5.02 -14.31 10.14
C PRO A 318 -3.88 -14.72 11.08
N SER A 319 -3.17 -13.73 11.64
CA SER A 319 -2.02 -13.94 12.52
C SER A 319 -1.84 -12.75 13.48
N ASN A 320 -0.77 -12.73 14.28
CA ASN A 320 -0.41 -11.58 15.14
C ASN A 320 0.64 -10.67 14.48
N VAL A 321 0.96 -10.86 13.19
CA VAL A 321 2.01 -10.09 12.50
C VAL A 321 1.60 -9.76 11.05
N LYS A 322 2.19 -8.69 10.51
CA LYS A 322 2.07 -8.30 9.08
C LYS A 322 0.61 -8.21 8.60
N ALA A 323 0.36 -8.52 7.32
CA ALA A 323 -0.99 -8.57 6.74
C ALA A 323 -1.98 -9.44 7.54
N GLY A 324 -1.49 -10.53 8.15
CA GLY A 324 -2.32 -11.44 8.94
C GLY A 324 -2.90 -10.78 10.20
N TYR A 325 -2.17 -9.84 10.78
CA TYR A 325 -2.66 -9.01 11.88
C TYR A 325 -3.88 -8.17 11.44
N LEU A 326 -3.78 -7.50 10.29
CA LEU A 326 -4.85 -6.67 9.75
C LEU A 326 -6.13 -7.50 9.46
N ALA A 327 -5.98 -8.72 8.92
CA ALA A 327 -7.13 -9.60 8.72
C ALA A 327 -7.77 -10.00 10.06
N ARG A 328 -6.96 -10.33 11.08
CA ARG A 328 -7.46 -10.63 12.43
C ARG A 328 -8.18 -9.43 13.05
N LEU A 329 -7.66 -8.21 12.86
CA LEU A 329 -8.28 -6.96 13.30
C LEU A 329 -9.69 -6.82 12.72
N MET A 330 -9.82 -6.96 11.39
CA MET A 330 -11.09 -6.87 10.69
C MET A 330 -12.10 -7.95 11.12
N ILE A 331 -11.65 -9.20 11.33
CA ILE A 331 -12.49 -10.29 11.84
C ILE A 331 -13.02 -9.93 13.23
N ARG A 332 -12.14 -9.54 14.15
CA ARG A 332 -12.52 -9.22 15.53
C ARG A 332 -13.44 -8.00 15.61
N ARG A 333 -13.19 -6.97 14.80
CA ARG A 333 -14.07 -5.78 14.71
C ARG A 333 -15.45 -6.16 14.21
N SER A 334 -15.53 -6.99 13.17
CA SER A 334 -16.81 -7.49 12.65
C SER A 334 -17.56 -8.32 13.70
N LEU A 335 -16.89 -9.25 14.39
CA LEU A 335 -17.53 -10.03 15.46
C LEU A 335 -18.07 -9.14 16.60
N ARG A 336 -17.33 -8.11 17.02
CA ARG A 336 -17.81 -7.13 18.01
C ARG A 336 -19.08 -6.41 17.54
N PHE A 337 -19.13 -6.01 16.27
CA PHE A 337 -20.29 -5.30 15.72
C PHE A 337 -21.52 -6.20 15.60
N MET A 338 -21.32 -7.48 15.24
CA MET A 338 -22.39 -8.49 15.25
C MET A 338 -22.93 -8.70 16.67
N GLU A 339 -22.05 -8.78 17.68
CA GLU A 339 -22.45 -8.87 19.09
C GLU A 339 -23.25 -7.63 19.53
N HIS A 340 -22.80 -6.43 19.13
CA HIS A 340 -23.44 -5.15 19.49
C HIS A 340 -24.87 -5.05 18.95
N ILE A 341 -25.10 -5.40 17.68
CA ILE A 341 -26.45 -5.38 17.08
C ILE A 341 -27.28 -6.62 17.41
N GLY A 342 -26.72 -7.57 18.19
CA GLY A 342 -27.40 -8.77 18.64
C GLY A 342 -27.64 -9.82 17.56
N MET A 343 -26.79 -9.85 16.53
CA MET A 343 -26.87 -10.80 15.41
C MET A 343 -26.25 -12.15 15.79
N ASN A 344 -27.04 -13.22 15.71
CA ASN A 344 -26.67 -14.58 16.12
C ASN A 344 -26.42 -15.52 14.92
N GLU A 345 -25.58 -15.10 13.97
CA GLU A 345 -25.18 -15.91 12.82
C GLU A 345 -23.66 -16.06 12.73
N PRO A 346 -23.13 -17.05 12.00
CA PRO A 346 -21.71 -17.09 11.67
C PRO A 346 -21.30 -15.88 10.82
N LEU A 347 -20.17 -15.25 11.12
CA LEU A 347 -19.62 -14.14 10.30
C LEU A 347 -19.47 -14.52 8.81
N PHE A 348 -19.24 -15.81 8.54
CA PHE A 348 -19.16 -16.33 7.18
C PHE A 348 -20.46 -16.14 6.37
N SER A 349 -21.65 -16.06 6.99
CA SER A 349 -22.90 -15.86 6.26
C SER A 349 -22.87 -14.55 5.45
N LEU A 350 -22.37 -13.47 6.06
CA LEU A 350 -22.21 -12.16 5.42
C LEU A 350 -21.12 -12.19 4.34
N VAL A 351 -19.97 -12.81 4.64
CA VAL A 351 -18.86 -12.92 3.69
C VAL A 351 -19.27 -13.75 2.46
N ASP A 352 -20.06 -14.81 2.64
CA ASP A 352 -20.55 -15.64 1.53
C ASP A 352 -21.50 -14.89 0.59
N LEU A 353 -22.37 -14.00 1.11
CA LEU A 353 -23.18 -13.13 0.26
C LEU A 353 -22.31 -12.29 -0.68
N HIS A 354 -21.25 -11.68 -0.16
CA HIS A 354 -20.28 -10.96 -0.99
C HIS A 354 -19.58 -11.88 -1.99
N LEU A 355 -19.12 -13.07 -1.57
CA LEU A 355 -18.43 -14.01 -2.47
C LEU A 355 -19.32 -14.44 -3.64
N ARG A 356 -20.62 -14.66 -3.40
CA ARG A 356 -21.60 -14.98 -4.45
C ARG A 356 -21.79 -13.81 -5.42
N ASN A 357 -21.94 -12.61 -4.89
CA ASN A 357 -22.16 -11.39 -5.68
C ASN A 357 -20.91 -11.01 -6.50
N LEU A 358 -19.72 -11.28 -5.97
CA LEU A 358 -18.44 -11.02 -6.64
C LEU A 358 -17.99 -12.13 -7.60
N LYS A 359 -18.67 -13.28 -7.64
CA LYS A 359 -18.25 -14.48 -8.39
C LYS A 359 -17.95 -14.22 -9.86
N LYS A 360 -18.69 -13.32 -10.51
CA LYS A 360 -18.52 -12.98 -11.92
C LYS A 360 -17.24 -12.17 -12.16
N SER A 361 -17.01 -11.14 -11.35
CA SER A 361 -15.90 -10.19 -11.52
C SER A 361 -14.60 -10.69 -10.88
N PHE A 362 -14.70 -11.46 -9.79
CA PHE A 362 -13.57 -11.99 -9.01
C PHE A 362 -13.75 -13.49 -8.70
N PRO A 363 -13.72 -14.37 -9.71
CA PRO A 363 -14.00 -15.81 -9.53
C PRO A 363 -12.97 -16.54 -8.64
N HIS A 364 -11.76 -15.98 -8.44
CA HIS A 364 -10.77 -16.56 -7.53
C HIS A 364 -11.18 -16.43 -6.07
N LEU A 365 -11.89 -15.37 -5.67
CA LEU A 365 -12.40 -15.21 -4.32
C LEU A 365 -13.42 -16.31 -4.00
N TYR A 366 -14.37 -16.56 -4.93
CA TYR A 366 -15.36 -17.63 -4.76
C TYR A 366 -14.73 -19.03 -4.73
N ARG A 367 -13.64 -19.26 -5.48
CA ARG A 367 -12.88 -20.53 -5.40
C ARG A 367 -12.25 -20.75 -4.02
N ALA A 368 -11.93 -19.68 -3.28
CA ALA A 368 -11.41 -19.75 -1.93
C ALA A 368 -12.50 -19.91 -0.85
N ARG A 369 -13.79 -19.90 -1.20
CA ARG A 369 -14.94 -19.88 -0.27
C ARG A 369 -14.82 -20.88 0.90
N LYS A 370 -14.51 -22.15 0.62
CA LYS A 370 -14.40 -23.18 1.67
C LYS A 370 -13.25 -22.89 2.66
N ARG A 371 -12.10 -22.44 2.15
CA ARG A 371 -10.97 -22.03 2.99
C ARG A 371 -11.33 -20.81 3.84
N ILE A 372 -12.07 -19.86 3.27
CA ILE A 372 -12.53 -18.65 3.98
C ILE A 372 -13.48 -19.06 5.13
N GLU A 373 -14.42 -19.95 4.87
CA GLU A 373 -15.34 -20.52 5.88
C GLU A 373 -14.57 -21.13 7.06
N GLU A 374 -13.65 -22.06 6.78
CA GLU A 374 -12.80 -22.70 7.80
C GLU A 374 -11.97 -21.69 8.62
N ILE A 375 -11.38 -20.69 7.97
CA ILE A 375 -10.60 -19.64 8.66
C ILE A 375 -11.48 -18.83 9.61
N LEU A 376 -12.67 -18.40 9.15
CA LEU A 376 -13.56 -17.57 9.94
C LEU A 376 -14.16 -18.34 11.12
N GLU A 377 -14.45 -19.64 10.97
CA GLU A 377 -14.88 -20.49 12.07
C GLU A 377 -13.80 -20.58 13.16
N ILE A 378 -12.55 -20.88 12.77
CA ILE A 378 -11.41 -20.98 13.68
C ILE A 378 -11.16 -19.66 14.41
N GLU A 379 -11.15 -18.53 13.69
CA GLU A 379 -10.91 -17.22 14.34
C GLU A 379 -12.09 -16.77 15.21
N THR A 380 -13.33 -17.18 14.89
CA THR A 380 -14.51 -16.93 15.74
C THR A 380 -14.41 -17.70 17.05
N GLU A 381 -13.99 -18.97 17.02
CA GLU A 381 -13.76 -19.76 18.22
C GLU A 381 -12.67 -19.14 19.10
N LYS A 382 -11.52 -18.80 18.51
CA LYS A 382 -10.42 -18.11 19.22
C LYS A 382 -10.86 -16.78 19.83
N TYR A 383 -11.69 -16.02 19.13
CA TYR A 383 -12.23 -14.76 19.67
C TYR A 383 -13.09 -15.01 20.92
N ARG A 384 -13.99 -16.00 20.90
CA ARG A 384 -14.81 -16.37 22.07
C ARG A 384 -13.97 -16.83 23.26
N GLU A 385 -12.93 -17.64 23.01
CA GLU A 385 -11.98 -18.03 24.06
C GLU A 385 -11.26 -16.81 24.65
N THR A 386 -10.85 -15.87 23.80
CA THR A 386 -10.20 -14.62 24.20
C THR A 386 -11.12 -13.80 25.10
N LEU A 387 -12.40 -13.68 24.75
CA LEU A 387 -13.40 -12.98 25.57
C LEU A 387 -13.58 -13.63 26.95
N THR A 388 -13.53 -14.95 27.04
CA THR A 388 -13.68 -15.66 28.32
C THR A 388 -12.44 -15.47 29.21
N ARG A 389 -11.24 -15.44 28.61
CA ARG A 389 -9.98 -15.24 29.35
C ARG A 389 -9.68 -13.77 29.66
N GLY A 390 -10.23 -12.83 28.89
CA GLY A 390 -9.85 -11.41 28.96
C GLY A 390 -10.09 -10.76 30.32
N LYS A 391 -11.12 -11.17 31.07
CA LYS A 391 -11.34 -10.71 32.46
C LYS A 391 -10.10 -10.94 33.33
N ARG A 392 -9.50 -12.13 33.28
CA ARG A 392 -8.29 -12.45 34.07
C ARG A 392 -7.08 -11.60 33.69
N PHE A 393 -6.94 -11.24 32.42
CA PHE A 393 -5.81 -10.42 31.96
C PHE A 393 -5.97 -8.95 32.37
N VAL A 394 -7.17 -8.39 32.22
CA VAL A 394 -7.48 -7.04 32.68
C VAL A 394 -7.31 -6.95 34.20
N ASP A 395 -7.78 -7.96 34.95
CA ASP A 395 -7.60 -8.04 36.40
C ASP A 395 -6.12 -7.99 36.81
N LYS A 396 -5.26 -8.78 36.16
CA LYS A 396 -3.81 -8.78 36.39
C LYS A 396 -3.13 -7.46 36.02
N LEU A 397 -3.61 -6.76 34.98
CA LEU A 397 -3.07 -5.47 34.59
C LEU A 397 -3.38 -4.40 35.65
N LEU A 398 -4.61 -4.39 36.17
CA LEU A 398 -5.05 -3.47 37.23
C LEU A 398 -4.33 -3.70 38.56
N GLU A 399 -3.86 -4.92 38.84
CA GLU A 399 -2.99 -5.19 39.99
C GLU A 399 -1.60 -4.55 39.85
N LYS A 400 -1.10 -4.41 38.61
CA LYS A 400 0.27 -3.91 38.33
C LYS A 400 0.33 -2.42 38.04
N LYS A 401 -0.69 -1.86 37.39
CA LYS A 401 -0.71 -0.45 36.95
C LYS A 401 -1.90 0.28 37.58
N LYS A 402 -1.66 1.48 38.12
CA LYS A 402 -2.70 2.36 38.69
C LYS A 402 -3.56 3.04 37.62
N SER A 403 -3.07 3.16 36.39
CA SER A 403 -3.78 3.73 35.24
C SER A 403 -3.51 2.89 33.98
N ILE A 404 -4.49 2.83 33.09
CA ILE A 404 -4.38 2.19 31.78
C ILE A 404 -4.24 3.30 30.75
N ASP A 405 -3.06 3.41 30.16
CA ASP A 405 -2.76 4.33 29.05
C ASP A 405 -2.99 3.65 27.69
N VAL A 406 -2.92 4.44 26.62
CA VAL A 406 -3.10 3.96 25.24
C VAL A 406 -2.10 2.85 24.89
N ASN A 407 -0.85 2.97 25.32
CA ASN A 407 0.16 1.94 25.09
C ASN A 407 -0.19 0.61 25.76
N SER A 408 -0.74 0.63 26.97
CA SER A 408 -1.24 -0.58 27.63
C SER A 408 -2.43 -1.20 26.88
N LEU A 409 -3.30 -0.37 26.30
CA LEU A 409 -4.41 -0.84 25.47
C LEU A 409 -3.91 -1.52 24.18
N ILE A 410 -2.92 -0.93 23.53
CA ILE A 410 -2.26 -1.51 22.34
C ILE A 410 -1.58 -2.83 22.73
N GLU A 411 -0.82 -2.87 23.83
CA GLU A 411 -0.15 -4.08 24.31
C GLU A 411 -1.15 -5.22 24.61
N LEU A 412 -2.26 -4.90 25.29
CA LEU A 412 -3.33 -5.87 25.55
C LEU A 412 -3.94 -6.41 24.25
N TYR A 413 -4.13 -5.54 23.27
CA TYR A 413 -4.68 -5.92 21.99
C TYR A 413 -3.70 -6.79 21.18
N ASP A 414 -2.43 -6.39 21.10
CA ASP A 414 -1.37 -7.10 20.37
C ASP A 414 -1.03 -8.46 21.00
N ALA A 415 -0.84 -8.48 22.33
CA ALA A 415 -0.39 -9.67 23.04
C ALA A 415 -1.52 -10.64 23.36
N HIS A 416 -2.71 -10.12 23.65
CA HIS A 416 -3.81 -10.93 24.20
C HIS A 416 -5.09 -10.83 23.39
N GLY A 417 -5.17 -9.96 22.39
CA GLY A 417 -6.36 -9.78 21.57
C GLY A 417 -7.54 -9.13 22.27
N ILE A 418 -7.27 -8.45 23.39
CA ILE A 418 -8.30 -7.82 24.21
C ILE A 418 -8.52 -6.42 23.68
N HIS A 419 -9.66 -6.19 23.05
CA HIS A 419 -10.03 -4.88 22.54
C HIS A 419 -10.33 -3.89 23.68
N PRO A 420 -9.98 -2.60 23.57
CA PRO A 420 -10.22 -1.60 24.62
C PRO A 420 -11.65 -1.55 25.11
N GLU A 421 -12.62 -1.75 24.21
CA GLU A 421 -14.04 -1.79 24.57
C GLU A 421 -14.36 -2.88 25.62
N MET A 422 -13.71 -4.04 25.49
CA MET A 422 -13.82 -5.10 26.48
C MET A 422 -13.16 -4.69 27.81
N VAL A 423 -12.02 -4.00 27.73
CA VAL A 423 -11.34 -3.46 28.91
C VAL A 423 -12.26 -2.46 29.63
N ARG A 424 -12.91 -1.55 28.91
CA ARG A 424 -13.87 -0.58 29.45
C ARG A 424 -14.97 -1.30 30.24
N ARG A 425 -15.63 -2.28 29.63
CA ARG A 425 -16.69 -3.05 30.30
C ARG A 425 -16.21 -3.68 31.62
N ILE A 426 -15.02 -4.28 31.63
CA ILE A 426 -14.47 -4.95 32.84
C ILE A 426 -14.06 -3.93 33.91
N VAL A 427 -13.54 -2.77 33.51
CA VAL A 427 -13.05 -1.73 34.42
C VAL A 427 -14.22 -0.94 35.02
N GLU A 428 -15.29 -0.71 34.25
CA GLU A 428 -16.54 -0.09 34.71
C GLU A 428 -17.27 -0.95 35.75
N GLU A 429 -17.25 -2.30 35.62
CA GLU A 429 -17.74 -3.23 36.66
C GLU A 429 -17.05 -3.01 38.02
N ARG A 430 -15.85 -2.41 38.04
CA ARG A 430 -15.06 -2.11 39.24
C ARG A 430 -15.16 -0.64 39.68
N GLY A 431 -16.02 0.16 39.05
CA GLY A 431 -16.19 1.58 39.36
C GLY A 431 -15.03 2.46 38.89
N LEU A 432 -14.16 1.95 38.01
CA LEU A 432 -13.05 2.69 37.41
C LEU A 432 -13.46 3.16 36.00
N LYS A 433 -12.85 4.26 35.53
CA LYS A 433 -13.03 4.76 34.16
C LYS A 433 -11.69 4.73 33.43
N ILE A 434 -11.74 4.43 32.13
CA ILE A 434 -10.59 4.52 31.23
C ILE A 434 -10.96 5.41 30.04
N GLU A 435 -9.96 6.10 29.52
CA GLU A 435 -10.09 6.81 28.25
C GLU A 435 -9.60 5.88 27.14
N ILE A 436 -10.46 5.70 26.13
CA ILE A 436 -10.12 4.94 24.92
C ILE A 436 -10.04 5.95 23.78
N PRO A 437 -8.95 5.98 23.00
CA PRO A 437 -8.88 6.79 21.80
C PRO A 437 -10.03 6.44 20.85
N GLU A 438 -10.73 7.45 20.35
CA GLU A 438 -11.85 7.22 19.42
C GLU A 438 -11.36 6.48 18.16
N ASN A 439 -10.14 6.78 17.71
CA ASN A 439 -9.48 6.21 16.53
C ASN A 439 -8.62 4.96 16.81
N PHE A 440 -8.93 4.18 17.86
CA PHE A 440 -8.06 3.08 18.30
C PHE A 440 -7.80 2.01 17.22
N ASP A 441 -8.83 1.59 16.46
CA ASP A 441 -8.66 0.53 15.46
C ASP A 441 -7.82 1.04 14.27
N SER A 442 -8.01 2.30 13.84
CA SER A 442 -7.15 2.93 12.81
C SER A 442 -5.70 3.12 13.29
N LEU A 443 -5.50 3.57 14.52
CA LEU A 443 -4.17 3.73 15.12
C LEU A 443 -3.39 2.40 15.10
N VAL A 444 -4.06 1.33 15.51
CA VAL A 444 -3.49 -0.01 15.54
C VAL A 444 -3.23 -0.53 14.12
N ALA A 445 -4.15 -0.30 13.18
CA ALA A 445 -3.95 -0.67 11.79
C ALA A 445 -2.74 0.06 11.19
N GLU A 446 -2.57 1.35 11.46
CA GLU A 446 -1.46 2.16 10.98
C GLU A 446 -0.12 1.63 11.49
N ILE A 447 0.01 1.37 12.80
CA ILE A 447 1.22 0.82 13.42
C ILE A 447 1.65 -0.50 12.76
N HIS A 448 0.69 -1.33 12.35
CA HIS A 448 0.92 -2.66 11.76
C HIS A 448 0.79 -2.69 10.22
N SER A 449 0.62 -1.54 9.56
CA SER A 449 0.41 -1.45 8.10
C SER A 449 1.68 -1.49 7.26
N LYS A 450 2.82 -1.18 7.89
CA LYS A 450 4.14 -1.06 7.26
C LYS A 450 5.14 -2.00 7.90
N GLU A 451 6.16 -2.38 7.14
CA GLU A 451 7.33 -3.06 7.72
C GLU A 451 8.13 -2.02 8.51
N LYS A 452 8.55 -2.34 9.74
CA LYS A 452 9.45 -1.46 10.49
C LYS A 452 10.74 -1.36 9.67
N LYS A 453 11.19 -0.13 9.36
CA LYS A 453 12.53 0.07 8.75
C LYS A 453 13.51 -0.69 9.65
N GLU A 454 14.13 -1.74 9.12
CA GLU A 454 15.29 -2.35 9.79
C GLU A 454 16.27 -1.21 10.07
N GLU A 455 16.81 -1.14 11.30
CA GLU A 455 17.89 -0.21 11.60
C GLU A 455 18.92 -0.37 10.48
N LYS A 456 19.20 0.72 9.75
CA LYS A 456 20.17 0.71 8.64
C LYS A 456 21.37 -0.08 9.12
N GLU A 457 21.62 -1.23 8.50
CA GLU A 457 22.90 -1.93 8.68
C GLU A 457 23.97 -0.86 8.59
N GLU A 458 24.81 -0.75 9.63
CA GLU A 458 25.88 0.24 9.68
C GLU A 458 26.53 0.28 8.31
N LYS A 459 26.71 1.47 7.72
CA LYS A 459 27.38 1.59 6.42
C LYS A 459 28.77 0.97 6.56
N ILE A 460 28.89 -0.28 6.14
CA ILE A 460 30.17 -0.99 6.13
C ILE A 460 30.99 -0.29 5.05
N GLU A 461 31.98 0.49 5.48
CA GLU A 461 32.91 1.16 4.58
C GLU A 461 33.80 0.12 3.90
N ILE A 462 33.41 -0.27 2.70
CA ILE A 462 34.23 -1.04 1.78
C ILE A 462 34.75 -0.06 0.71
N PRO A 463 36.01 -0.18 0.27
CA PRO A 463 36.49 0.61 -0.86
C PRO A 463 35.61 0.44 -2.09
N GLU A 464 35.51 1.52 -2.87
CA GLU A 464 34.76 1.53 -4.13
C GLU A 464 35.46 0.61 -5.14
N LEU A 465 34.85 -0.54 -5.41
CA LEU A 465 35.37 -1.62 -6.27
C LEU A 465 34.28 -2.04 -7.27
N PRO A 466 34.66 -2.61 -8.42
CA PRO A 466 33.68 -3.18 -9.36
C PRO A 466 32.89 -4.32 -8.71
N GLU A 467 31.66 -4.55 -9.18
CA GLU A 467 30.86 -5.71 -8.75
C GLU A 467 31.60 -7.03 -8.98
N THR A 468 31.53 -7.94 -8.01
CA THR A 468 32.18 -9.25 -8.12
C THR A 468 31.43 -10.13 -9.11
N ARG A 469 32.14 -10.68 -10.11
CA ARG A 469 31.54 -11.65 -11.04
C ARG A 469 31.19 -12.96 -10.32
N THR A 470 29.93 -13.37 -10.41
CA THR A 470 29.34 -14.49 -9.66
C THR A 470 29.35 -15.79 -10.46
N LEU A 471 30.44 -16.56 -10.36
CA LEU A 471 30.63 -17.79 -11.14
C LEU A 471 29.62 -18.89 -10.79
N TYR A 472 29.05 -18.89 -9.59
CA TYR A 472 28.07 -19.89 -9.15
C TYR A 472 26.71 -19.78 -9.88
N TYR A 473 26.40 -18.65 -10.52
CA TYR A 473 25.25 -18.56 -11.43
C TYR A 473 25.55 -19.10 -12.83
N GLU A 474 26.83 -19.18 -13.20
CA GLU A 474 27.27 -19.72 -14.50
C GLU A 474 27.37 -21.26 -14.44
N ASP A 475 27.94 -21.80 -13.37
CA ASP A 475 28.01 -23.24 -13.09
C ASP A 475 27.89 -23.51 -11.58
N ALA A 476 26.74 -24.03 -11.17
CA ALA A 476 26.45 -24.36 -9.77
C ALA A 476 27.33 -25.50 -9.21
N TYR A 477 27.95 -26.32 -10.08
CA TYR A 477 28.82 -27.45 -9.71
C TYR A 477 30.31 -27.08 -9.73
N LEU A 478 30.66 -25.83 -10.05
CA LEU A 478 32.03 -25.35 -10.04
C LEU A 478 32.61 -25.38 -8.62
N ARG A 479 33.61 -26.25 -8.40
CA ARG A 479 34.21 -26.48 -7.07
C ARG A 479 35.50 -25.69 -6.84
N LYS A 480 36.16 -25.33 -7.94
CA LYS A 480 37.43 -24.62 -7.95
C LYS A 480 37.40 -23.53 -9.01
N PHE A 481 38.03 -22.40 -8.72
CA PHE A 481 38.13 -21.28 -9.64
C PHE A 481 39.42 -20.50 -9.40
N ARG A 482 39.83 -19.69 -10.38
CA ARG A 482 40.90 -18.72 -10.23
C ARG A 482 40.34 -17.31 -10.21
N ALA A 483 40.95 -16.45 -9.41
CA ALA A 483 40.55 -15.06 -9.25
C ALA A 483 41.74 -14.19 -8.82
N THR A 484 41.62 -12.89 -9.02
CA THR A 484 42.59 -11.89 -8.58
C THR A 484 42.06 -11.19 -7.33
N VAL A 485 42.92 -10.99 -6.32
CA VAL A 485 42.60 -10.21 -5.12
C VAL A 485 42.56 -8.72 -5.45
N LEU A 486 41.39 -8.11 -5.36
CA LEU A 486 41.20 -6.66 -5.57
C LEU A 486 41.46 -5.87 -4.28
N TRP A 487 41.16 -6.47 -3.14
CA TRP A 487 41.36 -5.85 -1.84
C TRP A 487 41.46 -6.88 -0.72
N SER A 488 42.20 -6.54 0.33
CA SER A 488 42.22 -7.29 1.59
C SER A 488 42.47 -6.35 2.76
N GLY A 489 41.83 -6.63 3.88
CA GLY A 489 41.88 -5.80 5.08
C GLY A 489 40.94 -6.33 6.15
N GLU A 490 40.41 -5.46 6.99
CA GLU A 490 39.39 -5.81 7.98
C GLU A 490 38.05 -5.16 7.63
N VAL A 491 36.99 -5.95 7.73
CA VAL A 491 35.59 -5.53 7.59
C VAL A 491 34.87 -6.00 8.86
N ASN A 492 34.20 -5.10 9.57
CA ASN A 492 33.51 -5.40 10.84
C ASN A 492 34.41 -6.13 11.88
N GLY A 493 35.69 -5.73 11.97
CA GLY A 493 36.67 -6.33 12.88
C GLY A 493 37.09 -7.76 12.52
N ARG A 494 36.75 -8.24 11.32
CA ARG A 494 37.14 -9.56 10.78
C ARG A 494 38.00 -9.36 9.54
N LYS A 495 39.06 -10.15 9.41
CA LYS A 495 39.87 -10.16 8.18
C LYS A 495 39.02 -10.58 6.99
N ALA A 496 39.22 -9.91 5.86
CA ALA A 496 38.44 -10.12 4.66
C ALA A 496 39.27 -9.98 3.38
N VAL A 497 38.80 -10.64 2.33
CA VAL A 497 39.36 -10.63 0.98
C VAL A 497 38.24 -10.39 -0.03
N ILE A 498 38.46 -9.49 -0.98
CA ILE A 498 37.57 -9.21 -2.10
C ILE A 498 38.27 -9.62 -3.39
N LEU A 499 37.55 -10.36 -4.24
CA LEU A 499 38.03 -10.93 -5.49
C LEU A 499 37.32 -10.31 -6.70
N ASP A 500 37.94 -10.36 -7.88
CA ASP A 500 37.31 -9.95 -9.14
C ASP A 500 36.13 -10.86 -9.54
N ARG A 501 36.26 -12.16 -9.23
CA ARG A 501 35.23 -13.18 -9.44
C ARG A 501 35.28 -14.24 -8.36
N THR A 502 34.16 -14.90 -8.11
CA THR A 502 34.11 -15.98 -7.12
C THR A 502 33.04 -17.01 -7.41
N ALA A 503 33.33 -18.27 -7.07
CA ALA A 503 32.33 -19.34 -7.03
C ALA A 503 31.76 -19.55 -5.62
N PHE A 504 32.28 -18.89 -4.57
CA PHE A 504 31.68 -18.92 -3.24
C PHE A 504 30.32 -18.20 -3.26
N TYR A 505 29.29 -18.85 -2.74
CA TYR A 505 27.96 -18.27 -2.58
C TYR A 505 27.94 -17.46 -1.28
N PRO A 506 27.67 -16.14 -1.34
CA PRO A 506 27.43 -15.35 -0.15
C PRO A 506 26.11 -15.76 0.51
N GLU A 507 26.01 -15.64 1.83
CA GLU A 507 24.73 -15.88 2.51
C GLU A 507 23.61 -15.02 1.92
N GLY A 508 22.47 -15.65 1.65
CA GLY A 508 21.35 -14.96 1.03
C GLY A 508 20.27 -15.91 0.54
N GLY A 509 19.04 -15.41 0.47
CA GLY A 509 17.88 -16.17 -0.05
C GLY A 509 17.52 -17.39 0.80
N GLY A 510 17.81 -17.37 2.10
CA GLY A 510 17.58 -18.50 3.01
C GLY A 510 18.64 -19.62 2.93
N GLN A 511 19.66 -19.45 2.09
CA GLN A 511 20.81 -20.36 2.01
C GLN A 511 22.02 -19.75 2.75
N PRO A 512 22.59 -20.46 3.74
CA PRO A 512 23.83 -20.08 4.40
C PRO A 512 25.01 -19.89 3.43
N ALA A 513 25.98 -19.07 3.83
CA ALA A 513 27.23 -18.89 3.07
C ALA A 513 27.99 -20.21 2.89
N ASP A 514 28.76 -20.27 1.80
CA ASP A 514 29.78 -21.29 1.66
C ASP A 514 30.99 -21.04 2.55
N THR A 515 31.72 -22.13 2.77
CA THR A 515 33.03 -22.15 3.39
C THR A 515 34.02 -22.82 2.46
N GLY A 516 35.31 -22.65 2.72
CA GLY A 516 36.35 -23.30 1.92
C GLY A 516 37.69 -22.63 2.12
N LYS A 517 38.45 -22.46 1.05
CA LYS A 517 39.80 -21.90 1.10
C LYS A 517 40.21 -21.15 -0.15
N LEU A 518 41.12 -20.20 0.03
CA LEU A 518 41.89 -19.56 -1.03
C LEU A 518 43.34 -20.05 -0.93
N LEU A 519 43.87 -20.53 -2.06
CA LEU A 519 45.25 -20.99 -2.17
C LEU A 519 46.10 -19.92 -2.86
N TYR A 520 47.17 -19.48 -2.20
CA TYR A 520 48.06 -18.42 -2.67
C TYR A 520 49.51 -18.70 -2.24
N ASP A 521 50.47 -18.67 -3.16
CA ASP A 521 51.90 -18.91 -2.90
C ASP A 521 52.18 -20.15 -2.01
N GLY A 522 51.43 -21.23 -2.22
CA GLY A 522 51.53 -22.47 -1.43
C GLY A 522 50.93 -22.41 -0.02
N ARG A 523 50.32 -21.28 0.37
CA ARG A 523 49.57 -21.11 1.62
C ARG A 523 48.08 -21.37 1.41
N GLU A 524 47.45 -21.85 2.47
CA GLU A 524 46.01 -22.08 2.54
C GLU A 524 45.39 -21.08 3.51
N ILE A 525 44.48 -20.25 2.99
CA ILE A 525 43.74 -19.25 3.75
C ILE A 525 42.29 -19.72 3.83
N LYS A 526 41.76 -19.92 5.02
CA LYS A 526 40.40 -20.43 5.20
C LYS A 526 39.39 -19.32 4.99
N VAL A 527 38.36 -19.63 4.22
CA VAL A 527 37.16 -18.79 4.08
C VAL A 527 36.12 -19.34 5.04
N VAL A 528 35.80 -18.57 6.08
CA VAL A 528 34.90 -18.99 7.16
C VAL A 528 33.46 -18.52 6.95
N ASP A 529 33.28 -17.47 6.15
CA ASP A 529 31.99 -16.84 5.89
C ASP A 529 32.11 -15.96 4.64
N VAL A 530 30.99 -15.73 3.95
CA VAL A 530 30.94 -14.98 2.70
C VAL A 530 29.66 -14.16 2.68
N GLN A 531 29.79 -12.86 2.50
CA GLN A 531 28.67 -11.93 2.54
C GLN A 531 28.67 -11.04 1.30
N LYS A 532 27.51 -10.49 0.93
CA LYS A 532 27.38 -9.57 -0.21
C LYS A 532 27.03 -8.18 0.29
N ILE A 533 27.86 -7.19 -0.02
CA ILE A 533 27.68 -5.80 0.39
C ILE A 533 27.78 -4.92 -0.86
N ASN A 534 26.71 -4.20 -1.21
CA ASN A 534 26.64 -3.29 -2.36
C ASN A 534 27.14 -3.91 -3.69
N GLY A 535 26.77 -5.16 -3.99
CA GLY A 535 27.20 -5.84 -5.22
C GLY A 535 28.57 -6.52 -5.15
N ILE A 536 29.36 -6.26 -4.09
CA ILE A 536 30.68 -6.84 -3.86
C ILE A 536 30.57 -8.05 -2.94
N ILE A 537 31.28 -9.14 -3.27
CA ILE A 537 31.34 -10.33 -2.41
C ILE A 537 32.58 -10.26 -1.52
N VAL A 538 32.33 -10.22 -0.22
CA VAL A 538 33.34 -10.17 0.85
C VAL A 538 33.52 -11.58 1.40
N HIS A 539 34.76 -12.08 1.32
CA HIS A 539 35.14 -13.37 1.87
C HIS A 539 35.81 -13.12 3.22
N TYR A 540 35.17 -13.49 4.32
CA TYR A 540 35.80 -13.42 5.64
C TYR A 540 36.76 -14.58 5.80
N THR A 541 38.00 -14.25 6.12
CA THR A 541 39.13 -15.17 6.14
C THR A 541 39.83 -15.21 7.49
N ASP A 542 40.62 -16.25 7.74
CA ASP A 542 41.51 -16.34 8.92
C ASP A 542 42.80 -15.53 8.76
N ASP A 543 43.18 -15.18 7.53
CA ASP A 543 44.29 -14.29 7.24
C ASP A 543 44.06 -13.39 6.01
N ILE A 544 44.89 -12.36 5.87
CA ILE A 544 44.84 -11.42 4.73
C ILE A 544 45.67 -11.92 3.55
N ILE A 545 45.28 -11.54 2.34
CA ILE A 545 46.03 -11.84 1.11
C ILE A 545 46.42 -10.52 0.44
N PRO A 546 47.70 -10.30 0.08
CA PRO A 546 48.09 -9.07 -0.59
C PRO A 546 47.28 -8.83 -1.87
N ARG A 547 47.01 -7.55 -2.14
CA ARG A 547 46.34 -7.11 -3.38
C ARG A 547 47.13 -7.55 -4.62
N ASP A 548 46.43 -7.69 -5.75
CA ASP A 548 46.93 -8.04 -7.08
C ASP A 548 47.57 -9.44 -7.15
N ARG A 549 47.20 -10.34 -6.23
CA ARG A 549 47.60 -11.73 -6.23
C ARG A 549 46.56 -12.63 -6.86
N GLU A 550 47.02 -13.62 -7.63
CA GLU A 550 46.20 -14.71 -8.15
C GLU A 550 45.99 -15.77 -7.06
N VAL A 551 44.75 -16.21 -6.90
CA VAL A 551 44.37 -17.25 -5.94
C VAL A 551 43.57 -18.36 -6.62
N GLU A 552 43.75 -19.61 -6.17
CA GLU A 552 42.82 -20.70 -6.48
C GLU A 552 41.82 -20.83 -5.32
N GLY A 553 40.56 -20.49 -5.56
CA GLY A 553 39.48 -20.73 -4.62
C GLY A 553 38.99 -22.16 -4.69
N VAL A 554 38.83 -22.82 -3.54
CA VAL A 554 38.30 -24.18 -3.41
C VAL A 554 37.17 -24.18 -2.39
N ILE A 555 35.97 -24.53 -2.84
CA ILE A 555 34.76 -24.57 -2.00
C ILE A 555 34.73 -25.88 -1.21
N ASP A 556 34.23 -25.85 0.03
CA ASP A 556 33.80 -27.07 0.73
C ASP A 556 32.58 -27.69 0.03
N TRP A 557 32.87 -28.62 -0.87
CA TRP A 557 31.85 -29.24 -1.72
C TRP A 557 30.80 -30.02 -0.92
N ASN A 558 31.17 -30.63 0.22
CA ASN A 558 30.22 -31.39 1.02
C ASN A 558 29.18 -30.46 1.65
N ARG A 559 29.63 -29.31 2.17
CA ARG A 559 28.74 -28.25 2.64
C ARG A 559 27.87 -27.73 1.50
N ARG A 560 28.48 -27.27 0.40
CA ARG A 560 27.75 -26.71 -0.76
C ARG A 560 26.67 -27.66 -1.27
N TYR A 561 27.02 -28.93 -1.51
CA TYR A 561 26.09 -29.90 -2.06
C TYR A 561 24.95 -30.23 -1.09
N SER A 562 25.21 -30.18 0.23
CA SER A 562 24.16 -30.26 1.24
C SER A 562 23.22 -29.06 1.16
N LEU A 563 23.76 -27.84 1.07
CA LEU A 563 22.96 -26.61 0.96
C LEU A 563 22.09 -26.59 -0.31
N MET A 564 22.65 -27.00 -1.46
CA MET A 564 21.89 -27.13 -2.72
C MET A 564 20.70 -28.09 -2.59
N LYS A 565 20.89 -29.23 -1.91
CA LYS A 565 19.82 -30.21 -1.65
C LYS A 565 18.73 -29.62 -0.75
N HIS A 566 19.10 -28.95 0.34
CA HIS A 566 18.14 -28.34 1.25
C HIS A 566 17.36 -27.21 0.56
N HIS A 567 18.04 -26.34 -0.17
CA HIS A 567 17.39 -25.26 -0.92
C HIS A 567 16.40 -25.84 -1.95
N THR A 568 16.81 -26.85 -2.72
CA THR A 568 15.90 -27.53 -3.67
C THR A 568 14.72 -28.18 -2.95
N ALA A 569 14.96 -28.83 -1.79
CA ALA A 569 13.90 -29.43 -0.99
C ALA A 569 12.91 -28.39 -0.44
N THR A 570 13.38 -27.20 -0.05
CA THR A 570 12.52 -26.08 0.35
C THR A 570 11.57 -25.68 -0.78
N HIS A 571 12.03 -25.63 -2.04
CA HIS A 571 11.17 -25.38 -3.20
C HIS A 571 10.19 -26.52 -3.51
N ILE A 572 10.50 -27.76 -3.11
CA ILE A 572 9.60 -28.92 -3.30
C ILE A 572 8.49 -28.94 -2.22
N ILE A 573 8.80 -28.47 -1.00
CA ILE A 573 7.84 -28.43 0.12
C ILE A 573 6.86 -27.25 -0.03
N ASN A 574 7.35 -26.10 -0.52
CA ASN A 574 6.55 -24.90 -0.79
C ASN A 574 5.72 -25.06 -2.07
#